data_AF-A0A0S2ESL5-F1
#
_entry.id   AF-A0A0S2ESL5-F1
#
_cell.length_a   1.000
_cell.length_b   1.000
_cell.length_c   1.000
_cell.angle_alpha   90.00
_cell.angle_beta   90.00
_cell.angle_gamma   90.00
#
_symmetry.space_group_name_H-M   'P 1'
#
loop_
_entity.id
_entity.type
_entity.pdbx_description
1 polymer ?
#
loop_
_entity_poly.entity_id
_entity_poly.type
_entity_poly.pdbx_seq_one_letter_code
_entity_poly.pdbx_strand_id
1 'polypeptide(L)'
;MRADPELSQLIADVIDAGLLKAGSREIEIAQLVARQGQRRLTPEDRHIWENGVLPVLAKPIDIQIAVRSLERRSYGLAPRPLA
;
A
#
# COMPACT_ATOMS: atom_id res chain seq x y z
N MET A 1 -8.19 22.66 -1.10
CA MET A 1 -7.97 21.89 0.15
C MET A 1 -6.72 21.05 -0.07
N ARG A 2 -5.66 21.26 0.72
CA ARG A 2 -4.50 20.36 0.74
C ARG A 2 -4.95 19.02 1.34
N ALA A 3 -4.37 17.92 0.86
CA ALA A 3 -4.56 16.62 1.48
C ALA A 3 -4.06 16.65 2.93
N ASP A 4 -4.66 15.82 3.77
CA ASP A 4 -4.22 15.62 5.15
C ASP A 4 -2.75 15.16 5.16
N PRO A 5 -1.85 15.84 5.89
CA PRO A 5 -0.43 15.51 5.90
C PRO A 5 -0.13 14.14 6.52
N GLU A 6 -0.92 13.70 7.50
CA GLU A 6 -0.76 12.39 8.14
C GLU A 6 -1.17 11.27 7.17
N LEU A 7 -2.29 11.44 6.46
CA LEU A 7 -2.70 10.53 5.40
C LEU A 7 -1.67 10.48 4.26
N SER A 8 -1.10 11.62 3.90
CA SER A 8 -0.09 11.71 2.84
C SER A 8 1.19 10.96 3.22
N GLN A 9 1.62 11.06 4.48
CA GLN A 9 2.75 10.31 5.01
C GLN A 9 2.46 8.81 5.04
N LEU A 10 1.29 8.40 5.53
CA LEU A 10 0.90 7.00 5.57
C LEU A 10 0.89 6.37 4.16
N ILE A 11 0.42 7.10 3.15
CA ILE A 11 0.44 6.65 1.75
C ILE A 11 1.88 6.49 1.25
N ALA A 12 2.79 7.41 1.58
CA ALA A 12 4.20 7.31 1.22
C ALA A 12 4.84 6.06 1.85
N ASP A 13 4.62 5.85 3.15
CA ASP A 13 5.17 4.70 3.88
C ASP A 13 4.66 3.36 3.31
N VAL A 14 3.39 3.29 2.92
CA VAL A 14 2.79 2.09 2.30
C VAL A 14 3.37 1.79 0.92
N ILE A 15 3.61 2.83 0.12
CA ILE A 15 4.25 2.70 -1.21
C ILE A 15 5.70 2.26 -1.05
N ASP A 16 6.46 2.91 -0.17
CA ASP A 16 7.88 2.60 0.09
C ASP A 16 8.04 1.20 0.70
N ALA A 17 7.12 0.80 1.57
CA ALA A 17 7.03 -0.55 2.09
C ALA A 17 6.61 -1.56 1.01
N GLY A 18 6.27 -1.14 -0.21
CA GLY A 18 5.88 -1.97 -1.35
C GLY A 18 4.53 -2.67 -1.19
N LEU A 19 3.70 -2.24 -0.24
CA LEU A 19 2.45 -2.92 0.13
C LEU A 19 1.38 -2.83 -0.97
N LEU A 20 1.55 -1.91 -1.91
CA LEU A 20 0.81 -1.85 -3.16
C LEU A 20 1.64 -2.45 -4.30
N LYS A 21 0.96 -3.07 -5.26
CA LYS A 21 1.61 -3.67 -6.43
C LYS A 21 2.30 -2.59 -7.27
N ALA A 22 3.56 -2.80 -7.62
CA ALA A 22 4.32 -1.84 -8.43
C ALA A 22 3.65 -1.57 -9.78
N GLY A 23 3.56 -0.29 -10.17
CA GLY A 23 2.92 0.14 -11.42
C GLY A 23 1.41 -0.07 -11.48
N SER A 24 0.77 -0.33 -10.34
CA SER A 24 -0.67 -0.58 -10.30
C SER A 24 -1.49 0.70 -10.19
N ARG A 25 -2.75 0.62 -10.60
CA ARG A 25 -3.69 1.75 -10.53
C ARG A 25 -3.91 2.20 -9.09
N GLU A 26 -3.82 1.30 -8.10
CA GLU A 26 -3.87 1.61 -6.68
C GLU A 26 -2.79 2.62 -6.25
N ILE A 27 -1.55 2.50 -6.76
CA ILE A 27 -0.48 3.48 -6.48
C ILE A 27 -0.85 4.85 -7.06
N GLU A 28 -1.34 4.88 -8.29
CA GLU A 28 -1.73 6.14 -8.94
C GLU A 28 -2.85 6.84 -8.17
N ILE A 29 -3.86 6.08 -7.72
CA ILE A 29 -4.97 6.61 -6.92
C ILE A 29 -4.51 7.03 -5.53
N ALA A 30 -3.64 6.26 -4.88
CA ALA A 30 -3.08 6.64 -3.58
C ALA A 30 -2.30 7.96 -3.68
N GLN A 31 -1.45 8.12 -4.70
CA GLN A 31 -0.73 9.37 -4.94
C GLN A 31 -1.66 10.53 -5.31
N LEU A 32 -2.76 10.27 -6.04
CA LEU A 32 -3.78 11.28 -6.32
C LEU A 32 -4.43 11.77 -5.02
N VAL A 33 -4.80 10.87 -4.11
CA VAL A 33 -5.37 11.22 -2.81
C VAL A 33 -4.37 11.97 -1.94
N ALA A 34 -3.10 11.56 -1.91
CA ALA A 34 -2.04 12.27 -1.17
C ALA A 34 -1.80 13.69 -1.69
N ARG A 35 -2.04 13.96 -2.98
CA ARG A 35 -1.85 15.30 -3.56
C ARG A 35 -3.10 16.18 -3.47
N GLN A 36 -4.27 15.60 -3.69
CA GLN A 36 -5.50 16.34 -3.97
C GLN A 36 -6.65 16.06 -2.99
N GLY A 37 -6.49 15.08 -2.11
CA GLY A 37 -7.53 14.57 -1.23
C GLY A 37 -8.58 13.73 -1.96
N GLN A 38 -9.42 13.04 -1.19
CA GLN A 38 -10.40 12.08 -1.69
C GLN A 38 -11.58 12.73 -2.46
N ARG A 39 -11.78 14.05 -2.31
CA ARG A 39 -12.92 14.78 -2.90
C ARG A 39 -12.86 14.86 -4.42
N ARG A 40 -11.69 14.63 -5.02
CA ARG A 40 -11.49 14.70 -6.47
C ARG A 40 -11.51 13.34 -7.16
N LEU A 41 -11.75 12.26 -6.41
CA LEU A 41 -11.87 10.93 -7.00
C LEU A 41 -13.16 10.84 -7.82
N THR A 42 -13.05 10.32 -9.04
CA THR A 42 -14.20 9.86 -9.81
C THR A 42 -14.85 8.66 -9.11
N PRO A 43 -16.10 8.26 -9.47
CA PRO A 43 -16.73 7.07 -8.88
C PRO A 43 -15.90 5.79 -9.07
N GLU A 44 -15.22 5.66 -10.21
CA GLU A 44 -14.33 4.54 -10.51
C GLU A 44 -13.06 4.57 -9.66
N ASP A 45 -12.38 5.72 -9.59
CA ASP A 45 -11.18 5.86 -8.77
C ASP A 45 -11.50 5.70 -7.27
N ARG A 46 -12.70 6.11 -6.85
CA ARG A 46 -13.22 5.91 -5.50
C ARG A 46 -13.41 4.42 -5.21
N HIS A 47 -13.91 3.64 -6.15
CA HIS A 47 -14.02 2.19 -5.98
C HIS A 47 -12.65 1.54 -5.77
N ILE A 48 -11.63 1.95 -6.53
CA ILE A 48 -10.25 1.47 -6.38
C ILE A 48 -9.64 1.89 -5.04
N TRP A 49 -9.88 3.15 -4.64
CA TRP A 49 -9.47 3.65 -3.33
C TRP A 49 -10.08 2.84 -2.19
N GLU A 50 -11.40 2.61 -2.21
CA GLU A 50 -12.13 1.98 -1.12
C GLU A 50 -11.86 0.47 -1.02
N ASN A 51 -11.68 -0.23 -2.14
CA ASN A 51 -11.52 -1.68 -2.16
C ASN A 51 -10.06 -2.14 -2.29
N GLY A 52 -9.18 -1.32 -2.88
CA GLY A 52 -7.78 -1.65 -3.11
C GLY A 52 -6.84 -0.99 -2.10
N VAL A 53 -7.00 0.32 -1.86
CA VAL A 53 -6.03 1.10 -1.08
C VAL A 53 -6.39 1.16 0.41
N LEU A 54 -7.64 1.48 0.75
CA LEU A 54 -8.09 1.61 2.14
C LEU A 54 -7.85 0.35 2.98
N PRO A 55 -8.07 -0.89 2.51
CA PRO A 55 -7.81 -2.08 3.31
C PRO A 55 -6.33 -2.26 3.65
N VAL A 56 -5.43 -1.75 2.81
CA VAL A 56 -4.00 -1.71 3.08
C VAL A 56 -3.70 -0.62 4.11
N LEU A 57 -4.26 0.58 3.98
CA LEU A 57 -4.05 1.66 4.96
C LEU A 57 -4.68 1.38 6.34
N ALA A 58 -5.80 0.67 6.39
CA ALA A 58 -6.57 0.39 7.60
C ALA A 58 -5.97 -0.74 8.46
N LYS A 59 -5.07 -1.55 7.89
CA LYS A 59 -4.32 -2.53 8.68
C LYS A 59 -3.26 -1.80 9.50
N PRO A 60 -3.11 -2.08 10.81
CA PRO A 60 -2.00 -1.56 11.59
C PRO A 60 -0.68 -1.89 10.88
N ILE A 61 0.18 -0.88 10.68
CA ILE A 61 1.47 -1.03 9.99
C ILE A 61 2.28 -2.19 10.58
N ASP A 62 2.24 -2.36 11.90
CA ASP A 62 2.95 -3.44 12.62
C ASP A 62 2.52 -4.84 12.15
N ILE A 63 1.22 -5.03 11.87
CA ILE A 63 0.67 -6.30 11.36
C ILE A 63 1.12 -6.51 9.91
N GLN A 64 1.19 -5.46 9.10
CA GLN A 64 1.61 -5.54 7.71
C GLN A 64 3.10 -5.84 7.57
N ILE A 65 3.95 -5.21 8.40
CA ILE A 65 5.39 -5.50 8.49
C ILE A 65 5.61 -6.95 8.93
N ALA A 66 4.84 -7.44 9.91
CA ALA A 66 4.92 -8.83 10.36
C ALA A 66 4.55 -9.82 9.24
N VAL A 67 3.49 -9.56 8.48
CA VAL A 67 3.08 -10.41 7.33
C VAL A 67 4.16 -10.41 6.24
N ARG A 68 4.65 -9.24 5.82
CA ARG A 68 5.74 -9.16 4.82
C ARG A 68 7.03 -9.83 5.29
N SER A 69 7.37 -9.71 6.57
CA SER A 69 8.53 -10.38 7.15
C SER A 69 8.36 -11.90 7.18
N LEU A 70 7.13 -12.37 7.40
CA LEU A 70 6.79 -13.79 7.35
C LEU A 70 6.90 -14.33 5.91
N GLU A 71 6.33 -13.63 4.93
CA GLU A 71 6.42 -14.00 3.50
C GLU A 71 7.87 -14.07 3.01
N ARG A 72 8.71 -13.09 3.37
CA ARG A 72 10.16 -13.12 3.05
C ARG A 72 10.87 -14.31 3.68
N ARG A 73 10.49 -14.73 4.88
CA ARG A 73 11.04 -15.93 5.54
C ARG A 73 10.59 -17.22 4.87
N SER A 74 9.31 -17.31 4.49
CA SER A 74 8.74 -18.50 3.85
C SER A 74 9.29 -18.75 2.44
N TYR A 75 9.62 -17.70 1.69
CA TYR A 75 10.26 -17.82 0.37
C TYR A 75 11.80 -17.91 0.42
N GLY A 76 12.43 -17.75 1.59
CA GLY A 76 13.88 -17.79 1.78
C GLY A 76 14.47 -19.16 2.12
N LEU A 77 13.65 -20.20 2.27
CA LEU A 77 14.09 -21.57 2.58
C LEU A 77 13.93 -22.47 1.35
N ALA A 78 14.65 -22.17 0.27
CA ALA A 78 15.02 -23.21 -0.68
C ALA A 78 16.18 -24.02 -0.06
N PRO A 79 16.04 -25.34 0.14
CA PRO A 79 17.13 -26.15 0.67
C PRO A 79 18.24 -26.20 -0.38
N ARG A 80 19.40 -25.66 -0.05
CA ARG A 80 20.61 -25.84 -0.86
C ARG A 80 20.96 -27.34 -0.84
N PRO A 81 20.96 -28.06 -1.98
CA PRO A 81 21.48 -29.41 -2.00
C PRO A 81 23.00 -29.31 -1.82
N LEU A 82 23.52 -29.87 -0.74
CA LEU A 82 24.95 -30.12 -0.60
C LEU A 82 25.26 -31.35 -1.47
N ALA A 83 25.87 -31.09 -2.63
CA ALA A 83 26.58 -32.06 -3.43
C ALA A 83 27.99 -32.28 -2.87
#